data_AF-A0A0X8FKC6-F1
#
_entry.id   AF-A0A0X8FKC6-F1
#
_cell.length_a   1.000
_cell.length_b   1.000
_cell.length_c   1.000
_cell.angle_alpha   90.00
_cell.angle_beta   90.00
_cell.angle_gamma   90.00
#
_symmetry.space_group_name_H-M   'P 1'
#
loop_
_entity.id
_entity.type
_entity.pdbx_description
1 polymer ?
#
loop_
_entity_poly.entity_id
_entity_poly.type
_entity_poly.pdbx_seq_one_letter_code
_entity_poly.pdbx_strand_id
1 'polypeptide(L)'
;MSTNKPNIVLVFADDLGMGDVSAFNPESKINTKNIDALAADGMKFTDSHATSAVCTPSRYGLLTGRYNWRSRLKSSVAPGDALTLIEKDRKTLAQMLKDHGYNTAAIGKWHLGLEWALKDEKDYDRYGIEAEFYADQEPENQKGRPYFGNTTGEPVYRGTDIDYSKPISFGPNQYGFDYFYGTAASLDQGPYVIIENDQPLYMPEYTMGIIIFLG
;
A
#
# COMPACT_ATOMS: atom_id res chain seq x y z
N MET A 1 26.22 16.34 23.82
CA MET A 1 25.35 15.78 22.76
C MET A 1 23.94 16.27 23.01
N SER A 2 23.22 16.73 21.98
CA SER A 2 21.82 17.17 22.12
C SER A 2 21.00 16.07 22.79
N THR A 3 20.29 16.40 23.86
CA THR A 3 19.35 15.50 24.55
C THR A 3 18.01 15.37 23.83
N ASN A 4 17.82 16.12 22.74
CA ASN A 4 16.61 16.05 21.92
C ASN A 4 16.77 14.98 20.84
N LYS A 5 15.79 14.08 20.76
CA LYS A 5 15.67 13.07 19.70
C LYS A 5 15.46 13.79 18.36
N PRO A 6 16.11 13.37 17.26
CA PRO A 6 15.92 13.97 15.95
C PRO A 6 14.52 13.67 15.42
N ASN A 7 13.98 14.52 14.54
CA ASN A 7 12.80 14.15 13.75
C ASN A 7 13.24 13.26 12.58
N ILE A 8 12.50 12.18 12.33
CA ILE A 8 12.79 11.25 11.24
C ILE A 8 11.70 11.40 10.18
N VAL A 9 12.10 11.81 8.97
CA VAL A 9 11.20 11.91 7.81
C VAL A 9 11.71 10.94 6.74
N LEU A 10 10.89 9.93 6.44
CA LEU A 10 11.20 8.92 5.42
C LEU A 10 10.32 9.15 4.19
N VAL A 11 10.92 9.60 3.09
CA VAL A 11 10.25 9.73 1.80
C VAL A 11 10.49 8.45 1.01
N PHE A 12 9.42 7.69 0.77
CA PHE A 12 9.49 6.42 0.04
C PHE A 12 8.73 6.53 -1.28
N ALA A 13 9.47 6.89 -2.33
CA ALA A 13 8.93 7.06 -3.68
C ALA A 13 8.44 5.73 -4.27
N ASP A 14 7.54 5.83 -5.24
CA ASP A 14 6.90 4.71 -5.91
C ASP A 14 7.31 4.74 -7.39
N ASP A 15 7.84 3.63 -7.89
CA ASP A 15 8.33 3.46 -9.26
C ASP A 15 9.35 4.52 -9.74
N LEU A 16 10.15 5.06 -8.82
CA LEU A 16 11.24 5.99 -9.12
C LEU A 16 12.55 5.24 -9.41
N GLY A 17 13.06 5.41 -10.63
CA GLY A 17 14.37 4.89 -11.03
C GLY A 17 15.50 5.88 -10.73
N MET A 18 16.73 5.36 -10.61
CA MET A 18 17.93 6.20 -10.44
C MET A 18 18.13 7.17 -11.63
N GLY A 19 17.67 6.79 -12.83
CA GLY A 19 17.76 7.61 -14.03
C GLY A 19 16.83 8.84 -14.05
N ASP A 20 15.81 8.88 -13.18
CA ASP A 20 14.82 9.95 -13.14
C ASP A 20 15.30 11.18 -12.35
N VAL A 21 16.25 11.00 -11.43
CA VAL A 21 16.71 12.06 -10.53
C VAL A 21 17.97 12.72 -11.09
N SER A 22 17.93 14.03 -11.35
CA SER A 22 19.03 14.76 -12.00
C SER A 22 20.32 14.77 -11.18
N ALA A 23 20.26 14.64 -9.85
CA ALA A 23 21.44 14.45 -9.00
C ALA A 23 22.21 13.12 -9.22
N PHE A 24 21.58 12.11 -9.82
CA PHE A 24 22.17 10.80 -10.14
C PHE A 24 22.33 10.56 -11.64
N ASN A 25 21.59 11.29 -12.47
CA ASN A 25 21.68 11.23 -13.92
C ASN A 25 21.75 12.66 -14.51
N PRO A 26 22.93 13.14 -14.95
CA PRO A 26 23.06 14.44 -15.60
C PRO A 26 22.23 14.61 -16.88
N GLU A 27 21.84 13.50 -17.53
CA GLU A 27 20.98 13.49 -18.70
C GLU A 27 19.50 13.27 -18.36
N SER A 28 19.12 13.35 -17.07
CA SER A 28 17.72 13.21 -16.67
C SER A 28 16.85 14.25 -17.39
N LYS A 29 15.70 13.78 -17.91
CA LYS A 29 14.70 14.64 -18.55
C LYS A 29 13.86 15.40 -17.53
N ILE A 30 13.92 15.01 -16.26
CA ILE A 30 13.13 15.60 -15.17
C ILE A 30 14.09 16.43 -14.31
N ASN A 31 13.78 17.71 -14.16
CA ASN A 31 14.53 18.59 -13.27
C ASN A 31 14.04 18.43 -11.83
N THR A 32 14.82 17.76 -10.99
CA THR A 32 14.45 17.45 -9.60
C THR A 32 15.04 18.43 -8.58
N LYS A 33 14.87 19.75 -8.81
CA LYS A 33 15.50 20.85 -8.03
C LYS A 33 15.60 20.62 -6.52
N ASN A 34 14.51 20.20 -5.87
CA ASN A 34 14.49 20.01 -4.40
C ASN A 34 15.22 18.73 -3.96
N ILE A 35 15.15 17.65 -4.75
CA ILE A 35 15.91 16.42 -4.47
C ILE A 35 17.40 16.69 -4.69
N ASP A 36 17.74 17.46 -5.72
CA ASP A 36 19.12 17.86 -6.01
C ASP A 36 19.73 18.70 -4.89
N ALA A 37 18.95 19.63 -4.31
CA ALA A 37 19.37 20.39 -3.14
C ALA A 37 19.61 19.49 -1.92
N LEU A 38 18.70 18.56 -1.60
CA LEU A 38 18.90 17.58 -0.53
C LEU A 38 20.14 16.71 -0.76
N ALA A 39 20.41 16.37 -2.02
CA ALA A 39 21.54 15.54 -2.40
C ALA A 39 22.88 16.31 -2.34
N ALA A 40 22.86 17.64 -2.53
CA ALA A 40 24.02 18.52 -2.39
C ALA A 40 24.35 18.85 -0.93
N ASP A 41 23.32 19.06 -0.10
CA ASP A 41 23.48 19.40 1.33
C ASP A 41 23.60 18.16 2.24
N GLY A 42 23.40 16.97 1.68
CA GLY A 42 23.35 15.71 2.42
C GLY A 42 24.34 14.67 1.91
N MET A 43 23.91 13.41 2.00
CA MET A 43 24.67 12.26 1.53
C MET A 43 23.93 11.54 0.43
N LYS A 44 24.67 11.15 -0.62
CA LYS A 44 24.17 10.37 -1.76
C LYS A 44 24.71 8.96 -1.71
N PHE A 45 23.85 7.97 -1.94
CA PHE A 45 24.25 6.59 -2.14
C PHE A 45 24.13 6.25 -3.61
N THR A 46 25.24 5.84 -4.24
CA THR A 46 25.26 5.38 -5.64
C THR A 46 25.04 3.87 -5.76
N ASP A 47 25.09 3.16 -4.63
CA ASP A 47 24.87 1.73 -4.52
C ASP A 47 23.90 1.47 -3.36
N SER A 48 22.62 1.44 -3.68
CA SER A 48 21.54 1.19 -2.73
C SER A 48 20.45 0.36 -3.40
N HIS A 49 19.87 -0.59 -2.66
CA HIS A 49 18.98 -1.59 -3.24
C HIS A 49 17.68 -1.71 -2.45
N ALA A 50 16.58 -1.87 -3.18
CA ALA A 50 15.34 -2.37 -2.62
C ALA A 50 15.39 -3.91 -2.51
N THR A 51 14.68 -4.48 -1.54
CA THR A 51 14.61 -5.95 -1.38
C THR A 51 13.87 -6.64 -2.53
N SER A 52 13.12 -5.88 -3.35
CA SER A 52 12.40 -6.34 -4.53
C SER A 52 12.20 -5.21 -5.54
N ALA A 53 11.93 -5.58 -6.79
CA ALA A 53 11.61 -4.63 -7.86
C ALA A 53 10.11 -4.23 -7.91
N VAL A 54 9.29 -4.66 -6.93
CA VAL A 54 7.85 -4.35 -6.88
C VAL A 54 7.40 -3.88 -5.50
N CYS A 55 6.24 -3.20 -5.44
CA CYS A 55 5.87 -2.33 -4.32
C CYS A 55 5.72 -3.06 -2.97
N THR A 56 4.81 -4.04 -2.88
CA THR A 56 4.48 -4.74 -1.63
C THR A 56 5.69 -5.37 -0.93
N PRO A 57 6.50 -6.22 -1.58
CA PRO A 57 7.68 -6.81 -0.94
C PRO A 57 8.71 -5.77 -0.49
N SER A 58 8.91 -4.67 -1.23
CA SER A 58 9.82 -3.60 -0.82
C SER A 58 9.32 -2.84 0.41
N ARG A 59 8.01 -2.56 0.49
CA ARG A 59 7.38 -1.95 1.67
C ARG A 59 7.42 -2.88 2.89
N TYR A 60 7.25 -4.20 2.67
CA TYR A 60 7.39 -5.19 3.73
C TYR A 60 8.81 -5.18 4.30
N GLY A 61 9.82 -5.19 3.43
CA GLY A 61 11.22 -5.14 3.83
C GLY A 61 11.55 -3.89 4.64
N LEU A 62 11.07 -2.74 4.18
CA LEU A 62 11.26 -1.46 4.85
C LEU A 62 10.66 -1.43 6.28
N LEU A 63 9.40 -1.84 6.43
CA LEU A 63 8.71 -1.72 7.72
C LEU A 63 9.07 -2.82 8.72
N THR A 64 9.49 -4.00 8.24
CA THR A 64 9.79 -5.14 9.14
C THR A 64 11.28 -5.35 9.36
N GLY A 65 12.15 -4.73 8.54
CA GLY A 65 13.58 -5.02 8.52
C GLY A 65 13.92 -6.45 8.08
N ARG A 66 12.99 -7.15 7.41
CA ARG A 66 13.15 -8.56 7.02
C ARG A 66 13.09 -8.71 5.51
N TYR A 67 13.89 -9.64 5.00
CA TYR A 67 13.78 -10.07 3.61
C TYR A 67 12.35 -10.52 3.29
N ASN A 68 11.78 -10.00 2.20
CA ASN A 68 10.37 -10.12 1.85
C ASN A 68 9.89 -11.55 1.62
N TRP A 69 10.79 -12.48 1.25
CA TRP A 69 10.47 -13.91 1.10
C TRP A 69 10.14 -14.61 2.43
N ARG A 70 10.35 -13.95 3.57
CA ARG A 70 9.87 -14.41 4.89
C ARG A 70 8.39 -14.14 5.10
N SER A 71 7.78 -13.24 4.32
CA SER A 71 6.34 -13.03 4.33
C SER A 71 5.60 -14.19 3.66
N ARG A 72 4.27 -14.24 3.79
CA ARG A 72 3.42 -15.19 3.05
C ARG A 72 3.30 -14.88 1.55
N LEU A 73 3.74 -13.71 1.08
CA LEU A 73 3.72 -13.31 -0.33
C LEU A 73 4.96 -13.86 -1.06
N LYS A 74 4.76 -14.68 -2.10
CA LYS A 74 5.86 -15.33 -2.84
C LYS A 74 6.02 -14.83 -4.28
N SER A 75 5.10 -14.02 -4.77
CA SER A 75 5.10 -13.45 -6.12
C SER A 75 4.22 -12.20 -6.16
N SER A 76 4.47 -11.33 -7.14
CA SER A 76 3.63 -10.17 -7.44
C SER A 76 3.44 -9.20 -6.25
N VAL A 77 2.37 -8.40 -6.28
CA VAL A 77 2.00 -7.43 -5.24
C VAL A 77 0.65 -7.83 -4.62
N ALA A 78 0.40 -7.34 -3.41
CA ALA A 78 -0.86 -7.59 -2.71
C ALA A 78 -2.01 -6.82 -3.36
N PRO A 79 -3.18 -7.45 -3.57
CA PRO A 79 -4.42 -6.73 -3.86
C PRO A 79 -4.72 -5.58 -2.88
N GLY A 80 -5.46 -4.56 -3.30
CA GLY A 80 -5.93 -3.51 -2.39
C GLY A 80 -6.89 -4.02 -1.31
N ASP A 81 -7.61 -5.11 -1.56
CA ASP A 81 -8.52 -5.76 -0.63
C ASP A 81 -7.87 -6.95 0.12
N ALA A 82 -6.56 -7.17 -0.03
CA ALA A 82 -5.86 -8.26 0.62
C ALA A 82 -5.85 -8.10 2.14
N LEU A 83 -5.94 -9.23 2.86
CA LEU A 83 -5.59 -9.27 4.28
C LEU A 83 -4.18 -8.76 4.53
N THR A 84 -3.90 -8.33 5.75
CA THR A 84 -2.59 -7.82 6.13
C THR A 84 -1.47 -8.84 5.88
N LEU A 85 -0.40 -8.37 5.27
CA LEU A 85 0.75 -9.21 4.91
C LEU A 85 1.73 -9.39 6.08
N ILE A 86 1.86 -8.35 6.90
CA ILE A 86 2.72 -8.36 8.09
C ILE A 86 2.00 -9.17 9.18
N GLU A 87 2.72 -10.06 9.88
CA GLU A 87 2.10 -10.82 10.97
C GLU A 87 1.66 -9.87 12.10
N LYS A 88 0.51 -10.13 12.77
CA LYS A 88 -0.04 -9.21 13.79
C LYS A 88 0.89 -8.95 14.97
N ASP A 89 1.72 -9.94 15.30
CA ASP A 89 2.73 -9.91 16.37
C ASP A 89 4.11 -9.43 15.89
N ARG A 90 4.26 -9.13 14.59
CA ARG A 90 5.53 -8.66 14.03
C ARG A 90 5.77 -7.20 14.41
N LYS A 91 6.86 -6.98 15.15
CA LYS A 91 7.37 -5.63 15.41
C LYS A 91 7.75 -4.91 14.11
N THR A 92 7.21 -3.70 13.93
CA THR A 92 7.51 -2.82 12.79
C THR A 92 8.47 -1.68 13.17
N LEU A 93 9.00 -0.97 12.16
CA LEU A 93 9.76 0.26 12.32
C LEU A 93 8.97 1.31 13.12
N ALA A 94 7.67 1.46 12.86
CA ALA A 94 6.83 2.44 13.56
C ALA A 94 6.65 2.06 15.04
N GLN A 95 6.36 0.79 15.35
CA GLN A 95 6.30 0.33 16.75
C GLN A 95 7.63 0.50 17.48
N MET A 96 8.74 0.19 16.80
CA MET A 96 10.08 0.41 17.36
C MET A 96 10.34 1.89 17.68
N LEU A 97 9.97 2.82 16.79
CA LEU A 97 10.10 4.26 17.04
C LEU A 97 9.19 4.72 18.18
N LYS A 98 7.95 4.21 18.23
CA LYS A 98 6.99 4.52 19.29
C LYS A 98 7.47 4.08 20.67
N ASP A 99 8.09 2.90 20.79
CA ASP A 99 8.73 2.44 22.03
C ASP A 99 9.84 3.40 22.51
N HIS A 100 10.40 4.19 21.61
CA HIS A 100 11.40 5.21 21.91
C HIS A 100 10.80 6.62 21.98
N GLY A 101 9.48 6.75 22.18
CA GLY A 101 8.79 8.02 22.44
C GLY A 101 8.70 8.94 21.23
N TYR A 102 8.67 8.39 20.02
CA TYR A 102 8.34 9.13 18.80
C TYR A 102 6.82 9.08 18.56
N ASN A 103 6.27 10.19 18.05
CA ASN A 103 4.97 10.17 17.38
C ASN A 103 5.18 9.72 15.93
N THR A 104 4.32 8.84 15.43
CA THR A 104 4.50 8.21 14.13
C THR A 104 3.33 8.50 13.20
N ALA A 105 3.63 8.79 11.93
CA ALA A 105 2.62 9.01 10.90
C ALA A 105 3.02 8.34 9.59
N ALA A 106 2.06 7.79 8.87
CA ALA A 106 2.22 7.29 7.51
C ALA A 106 1.24 8.00 6.57
N ILE A 107 1.75 8.55 5.47
CA ILE A 107 0.95 9.29 4.50
C ILE A 107 1.21 8.74 3.10
N GLY A 108 0.15 8.39 2.37
CA GLY A 108 0.20 7.85 1.01
C GLY A 108 -0.06 6.35 0.94
N LYS A 109 0.54 5.68 -0.05
CA LYS A 109 0.24 4.28 -0.38
C LYS A 109 0.70 3.30 0.73
N TRP A 110 -0.19 2.45 1.22
CA TRP A 110 0.15 1.40 2.20
C TRP A 110 0.66 0.11 1.52
N HIS A 111 -0.18 -0.53 0.71
CA HIS A 111 0.12 -1.70 -0.15
C HIS A 111 0.69 -2.93 0.59
N LEU A 112 0.27 -3.12 1.85
CA LEU A 112 0.63 -4.26 2.70
C LEU A 112 -0.60 -5.01 3.25
N GLY A 113 -1.77 -4.78 2.63
CA GLY A 113 -3.05 -5.36 3.04
C GLY A 113 -3.66 -4.71 4.28
N LEU A 114 -4.97 -4.89 4.45
CA LEU A 114 -5.83 -4.32 5.49
C LEU A 114 -6.90 -5.34 5.90
N GLU A 115 -7.31 -5.35 7.16
CA GLU A 115 -8.46 -6.15 7.62
C GLU A 115 -9.75 -5.34 7.54
N TRP A 116 -10.30 -5.26 6.33
CA TRP A 116 -11.58 -4.62 6.03
C TRP A 116 -12.75 -5.28 6.78
N ALA A 117 -13.73 -4.48 7.17
CA ALA A 117 -15.05 -4.99 7.51
C ALA A 117 -15.75 -5.48 6.23
N LEU A 118 -16.37 -6.65 6.29
CA LEU A 118 -17.02 -7.28 5.14
C LEU A 118 -18.53 -7.34 5.33
N LYS A 119 -19.26 -7.32 4.21
CA LYS A 119 -20.66 -7.68 4.10
C LYS A 119 -20.77 -9.21 3.91
N ASP A 120 -21.94 -9.77 4.21
CA ASP A 120 -22.22 -11.19 3.96
C ASP A 120 -22.36 -11.52 2.46
N GLU A 121 -22.58 -10.49 1.63
CA GLU A 121 -22.76 -10.59 0.18
C GLU A 121 -22.00 -9.49 -0.58
N LYS A 122 -21.76 -9.71 -1.87
CA LYS A 122 -21.15 -8.71 -2.77
C LYS A 122 -22.22 -7.78 -3.31
N ASP A 123 -21.95 -6.48 -3.25
CA ASP A 123 -22.86 -5.43 -3.69
C ASP A 123 -22.72 -5.17 -5.20
N TYR A 124 -22.98 -6.17 -6.03
CA TYR A 124 -22.79 -6.11 -7.48
C TYR A 124 -23.69 -5.05 -8.14
N ASP A 125 -24.96 -4.99 -7.76
CA ASP A 125 -25.96 -4.06 -8.29
C ASP A 125 -25.52 -2.60 -8.12
N ARG A 126 -24.97 -2.24 -6.95
CA ARG A 126 -24.47 -0.89 -6.68
C ARG A 126 -23.40 -0.45 -7.68
N TYR A 127 -22.55 -1.38 -8.11
CA TYR A 127 -21.46 -1.09 -9.03
C TYR A 127 -21.81 -1.39 -10.50
N GLY A 128 -23.06 -1.72 -10.80
CA GLY A 128 -23.52 -2.04 -12.15
C GLY A 128 -22.85 -3.29 -12.72
N ILE A 129 -22.59 -4.29 -11.86
CA ILE A 129 -21.98 -5.56 -12.25
C ILE A 129 -23.09 -6.60 -12.38
N GLU A 130 -23.22 -7.21 -13.55
CA GLU A 130 -24.16 -8.31 -13.78
C GLU A 130 -23.64 -9.57 -13.08
N ALA A 131 -24.09 -9.81 -11.84
CA ALA A 131 -23.56 -10.85 -10.95
C ALA A 131 -23.51 -12.24 -11.61
N GLU A 132 -24.53 -12.57 -12.41
CA GLU A 132 -24.70 -13.87 -13.07
C GLU A 132 -23.59 -14.19 -14.09
N PHE A 133 -22.97 -13.17 -14.68
CA PHE A 133 -21.88 -13.34 -15.64
C PHE A 133 -20.53 -13.64 -14.94
N TYR A 134 -20.44 -13.39 -13.64
CA TYR A 134 -19.19 -13.44 -12.88
C TYR A 134 -19.27 -14.32 -11.61
N ALA A 135 -20.44 -14.87 -11.29
CA ALA A 135 -20.67 -15.70 -10.11
C ALA A 135 -19.84 -17.00 -10.09
N ASP A 136 -19.42 -17.47 -11.27
CA ASP A 136 -18.60 -18.66 -11.50
C ASP A 136 -17.11 -18.35 -11.74
N GLN A 137 -16.75 -17.07 -11.89
CA GLN A 137 -15.38 -16.62 -12.11
C GLN A 137 -14.59 -16.35 -10.81
N GLU A 138 -15.19 -16.57 -9.64
CA GLU A 138 -14.46 -16.55 -8.37
C GLU A 138 -13.73 -17.89 -8.17
N PRO A 139 -12.40 -17.98 -8.40
CA PRO A 139 -11.70 -19.22 -8.11
C PRO A 139 -11.90 -19.60 -6.64
N GLU A 140 -12.07 -20.89 -6.35
CA GLU A 140 -12.36 -21.42 -5.00
C GLU A 140 -11.40 -20.89 -3.91
N ASN A 141 -10.19 -20.47 -4.30
CA ASN A 141 -9.17 -19.87 -3.43
C ASN A 141 -9.47 -18.43 -2.98
N GLN A 142 -10.55 -17.79 -3.45
CA GLN A 142 -10.98 -16.45 -3.03
C GLN A 142 -11.99 -16.48 -1.87
N LYS A 143 -12.59 -17.64 -1.55
CA LYS A 143 -13.47 -17.79 -0.38
C LYS A 143 -12.66 -17.60 0.91
N GLY A 144 -12.73 -16.40 1.49
CA GLY A 144 -12.13 -16.05 2.80
C GLY A 144 -10.77 -15.33 2.77
N ARG A 145 -10.31 -14.85 1.59
CA ARG A 145 -9.11 -14.01 1.29
C ARG A 145 -7.78 -14.46 1.92
N PRO A 146 -6.74 -14.81 1.15
CA PRO A 146 -6.04 -13.85 0.27
C PRO A 146 -5.58 -14.45 -1.08
N TYR A 147 -5.27 -13.64 -2.11
CA TYR A 147 -4.63 -14.15 -3.33
C TYR A 147 -3.46 -13.29 -3.82
N PHE A 148 -2.38 -13.94 -4.23
CA PHE A 148 -1.10 -13.32 -4.57
C PHE A 148 -0.57 -13.85 -5.90
N GLY A 149 -0.86 -13.08 -6.96
CA GLY A 149 -0.48 -13.35 -8.33
C GLY A 149 -1.69 -13.30 -9.27
N ASN A 150 -1.95 -12.17 -9.93
CA ASN A 150 -2.87 -12.20 -11.07
C ASN A 150 -2.14 -12.76 -12.29
N THR A 151 -2.51 -13.97 -12.72
CA THR A 151 -2.16 -14.56 -14.03
C THR A 151 -3.40 -14.91 -14.85
N THR A 152 -4.61 -14.58 -14.40
CA THR A 152 -5.83 -15.18 -14.97
C THR A 152 -6.45 -14.36 -16.09
N GLY A 153 -6.11 -13.08 -16.26
CA GLY A 153 -6.67 -12.26 -17.36
C GLY A 153 -8.19 -11.97 -17.25
N GLU A 154 -8.87 -12.54 -16.25
CA GLU A 154 -10.28 -12.34 -15.95
C GLU A 154 -10.50 -11.18 -14.95
N PRO A 155 -11.62 -10.43 -15.04
CA PRO A 155 -11.93 -9.35 -14.12
C PRO A 155 -12.30 -9.88 -12.73
N VAL A 156 -11.56 -9.46 -11.70
CA VAL A 156 -11.91 -9.70 -10.29
C VAL A 156 -12.43 -8.40 -9.69
N TYR A 157 -13.70 -8.36 -9.30
CA TYR A 157 -14.35 -7.17 -8.73
C TYR A 157 -14.04 -7.00 -7.24
N ARG A 158 -12.83 -6.53 -6.97
CA ARG A 158 -12.28 -6.33 -5.62
C ARG A 158 -13.02 -5.23 -4.87
N GLY A 159 -13.34 -5.53 -3.61
CA GLY A 159 -13.97 -4.58 -2.70
C GLY A 159 -15.48 -4.43 -2.81
N THR A 160 -16.16 -5.27 -3.59
CA THR A 160 -17.65 -5.29 -3.70
C THR A 160 -18.33 -5.84 -2.44
N ASP A 161 -17.62 -6.67 -1.68
CA ASP A 161 -17.97 -7.27 -0.39
C ASP A 161 -17.47 -6.47 0.82
N ILE A 162 -16.83 -5.31 0.62
CA ILE A 162 -16.36 -4.46 1.72
C ILE A 162 -17.49 -3.57 2.23
N ASP A 163 -17.64 -3.50 3.56
CA ASP A 163 -18.49 -2.54 4.24
C ASP A 163 -17.69 -1.26 4.56
N TYR A 164 -17.64 -0.34 3.60
CA TYR A 164 -16.92 0.94 3.72
C TYR A 164 -17.51 1.90 4.78
N SER A 165 -18.67 1.58 5.35
CA SER A 165 -19.24 2.38 6.45
C SER A 165 -18.62 2.07 7.81
N LYS A 166 -17.79 1.03 7.89
CA LYS A 166 -17.16 0.54 9.12
C LYS A 166 -15.65 0.77 9.11
N PRO A 167 -15.03 0.91 10.30
CA PRO A 167 -13.58 0.94 10.42
C PRO A 167 -12.92 -0.32 9.85
N ILE A 168 -11.71 -0.12 9.33
CA ILE A 168 -10.72 -1.18 9.16
C ILE A 168 -10.34 -1.70 10.54
N SER A 169 -10.52 -3.01 10.75
CA SER A 169 -10.27 -3.63 12.05
C SER A 169 -8.79 -3.80 12.39
N PHE A 170 -7.93 -3.86 11.38
CA PHE A 170 -6.48 -3.96 11.55
C PHE A 170 -5.71 -3.41 10.34
N GLY A 171 -4.77 -2.51 10.58
CA GLY A 171 -4.01 -1.84 9.53
C GLY A 171 -2.84 -0.99 10.06
N PRO A 172 -2.48 0.11 9.37
CA PRO A 172 -1.34 0.97 9.72
C PRO A 172 -1.30 1.39 11.20
N ASN A 173 -2.45 1.73 11.78
CA ASN A 173 -2.51 2.15 13.18
C ASN A 173 -2.12 1.03 14.15
N GLN A 174 -2.58 -0.19 13.93
CA GLN A 174 -2.19 -1.36 14.73
C GLN A 174 -0.72 -1.75 14.49
N TYR A 175 -0.16 -1.43 13.32
CA TYR A 175 1.26 -1.53 13.03
C TYR A 175 2.10 -0.37 13.59
N GLY A 176 1.55 0.44 14.47
CA GLY A 176 2.29 1.41 15.29
C GLY A 176 2.36 2.82 14.74
N PHE A 177 1.58 3.16 13.70
CA PHE A 177 1.41 4.54 13.27
C PHE A 177 0.31 5.22 14.12
N ASP A 178 0.61 6.36 14.76
CA ASP A 178 -0.39 7.14 15.49
C ASP A 178 -1.39 7.81 14.52
N TYR A 179 -0.93 8.13 13.31
CA TYR A 179 -1.75 8.70 12.24
C TYR A 179 -1.52 7.99 10.91
N PHE A 180 -2.59 7.74 10.16
CA PHE A 180 -2.52 7.28 8.78
C PHE A 180 -3.42 8.11 7.88
N TYR A 181 -2.94 8.47 6.69
CA TYR A 181 -3.77 9.05 5.63
C TYR A 181 -3.32 8.53 4.28
N GLY A 182 -4.15 7.78 3.57
CA GLY A 182 -3.77 7.30 2.25
C GLY A 182 -4.61 6.16 1.70
N THR A 183 -4.00 5.37 0.81
CA THR A 183 -4.68 4.33 0.03
C THR A 183 -4.21 2.93 0.43
N ALA A 184 -5.10 1.95 0.26
CA ALA A 184 -4.82 0.55 0.56
C ALA A 184 -3.75 -0.06 -0.36
N ALA A 185 -3.77 0.30 -1.65
CA ALA A 185 -2.81 -0.16 -2.64
C ALA A 185 -2.60 0.91 -3.73
N SER A 186 -2.10 0.46 -4.88
CA SER A 186 -1.84 1.30 -6.05
C SER A 186 -3.14 1.84 -6.64
N LEU A 187 -3.08 2.98 -7.33
CA LEU A 187 -4.25 3.68 -7.87
C LEU A 187 -4.93 2.96 -9.05
N ASP A 188 -4.36 1.85 -9.48
CA ASP A 188 -4.88 0.91 -10.47
C ASP A 188 -5.40 -0.39 -9.85
N GLN A 189 -5.41 -0.49 -8.51
CA GLN A 189 -5.92 -1.64 -7.77
C GLN A 189 -7.01 -1.23 -6.78
N GLY A 190 -8.23 -1.72 -7.03
CA GLY A 190 -9.34 -1.57 -6.10
C GLY A 190 -9.04 -2.18 -4.71
N PRO A 191 -9.63 -1.62 -3.64
CA PRO A 191 -10.63 -0.55 -3.65
C PRO A 191 -10.02 0.86 -3.70
N TYR A 192 -10.65 1.77 -4.46
CA TYR A 192 -10.20 3.16 -4.68
C TYR A 192 -10.75 4.11 -3.62
N VAL A 193 -10.30 3.95 -2.38
CA VAL A 193 -10.76 4.75 -1.25
C VAL A 193 -9.59 5.39 -0.50
N ILE A 194 -9.77 6.65 -0.10
CA ILE A 194 -8.89 7.30 0.87
C ILE A 194 -9.32 6.89 2.27
N ILE A 195 -8.33 6.53 3.09
CA ILE A 195 -8.49 6.13 4.48
C ILE A 195 -7.81 7.18 5.34
N GLU A 196 -8.47 7.61 6.40
CA GLU A 196 -7.87 8.37 7.49
C GLU A 196 -7.97 7.55 8.78
N ASN A 197 -6.80 7.25 9.36
CA ASN A 197 -6.62 6.26 10.42
C ASN A 197 -7.19 4.89 10.02
N ASP A 198 -8.32 4.53 10.61
CA ASP A 198 -9.05 3.29 10.32
C ASP A 198 -10.34 3.54 9.53
N GLN A 199 -10.69 4.78 9.21
CA GLN A 199 -11.94 5.12 8.55
C GLN A 199 -11.76 5.33 7.05
N PRO A 200 -12.51 4.61 6.20
CA PRO A 200 -12.72 5.04 4.83
C PRO A 200 -13.44 6.40 4.82
N LEU A 201 -12.89 7.41 4.14
CA LEU A 201 -13.44 8.76 4.17
C LEU A 201 -14.71 8.92 3.34
N TYR A 202 -14.88 8.07 2.34
CA TYR A 202 -16.04 8.07 1.45
C TYR A 202 -16.34 6.65 0.98
N MET A 203 -17.61 6.39 0.69
CA MET A 203 -17.99 5.16 0.03
C MET A 203 -17.67 5.27 -1.47
N PRO A 204 -17.03 4.27 -2.09
CA PRO A 204 -16.84 4.28 -3.53
C PRO A 204 -18.20 4.19 -4.25
N GLU A 205 -18.32 4.95 -5.33
CA GLU A 205 -19.52 4.98 -6.19
C GLU A 205 -19.39 4.04 -7.40
N TYR A 206 -18.15 3.70 -7.78
CA TYR A 206 -17.87 2.88 -8.96
C TYR A 206 -16.75 1.88 -8.67
N THR A 207 -16.87 0.68 -9.25
CA THR A 207 -15.77 -0.29 -9.32
C THR A 207 -15.29 -0.35 -10.76
N MET A 208 -14.36 0.53 -11.14
CA MET A 208 -13.84 0.49 -12.51
C MET A 208 -12.80 -0.63 -12.65
N GLY A 209 -13.14 -1.64 -13.45
CA GLY A 209 -12.25 -2.72 -13.87
C GLY A 209 -11.23 -2.33 -14.94
N ILE A 210 -11.36 -1.15 -15.57
CA ILE A 210 -10.44 -0.59 -16.55
C ILE A 210 -10.46 0.93 -16.38
N ILE A 211 -9.28 1.57 -16.37
CA ILE A 211 -9.10 3.02 -16.32
C ILE A 211 -9.87 3.66 -17.49
N ILE A 212 -10.96 4.38 -17.20
CA ILE A 212 -11.50 5.40 -18.10
C ILE A 212 -11.72 6.68 -17.28
N PHE A 213 -10.73 7.57 -17.32
CA PHE A 213 -10.98 8.97 -16.98
C PHE A 213 -11.90 9.55 -18.07
N LEU A 214 -13.11 9.96 -17.72
CA LEU A 214 -13.85 10.96 -18.50
C LEU A 214 -13.82 12.25 -17.67
N GLY A 215 -13.31 13.31 -18.30
CA GLY A 215 -13.10 14.62 -17.69
C GLY A 215 -14.37 15.46 -17.56
#